data_AF-A0A484GAP1-F1
#
_entry.id   AF-A0A484GAP1-F1
#
_cell.length_a   1.000
_cell.length_b   1.000
_cell.length_c   1.000
_cell.angle_alpha   90.00
_cell.angle_beta   90.00
_cell.angle_gamma   90.00
#
_symmetry.space_group_name_H-M   'P 1'
#
loop_
_entity.id
_entity.type
_entity.pdbx_description
1 polymer ?
#
loop_
_entity_poly.entity_id
_entity_poly.type
_entity_poly.pdbx_seq_one_letter_code
_entity_poly.pdbx_strand_id
1 'polypeptide(L)'
;MDPVTQVIQKVQSSLEPCGRNINDFRPCKDIWTYWDSPPLPDVPAAVVNSFTASRTSSKADLSGLAGQLEKVVLRAKLLLQREEQLLQDVRRRTESLAGQVGEREKAHALDTTRAELINWIETELSKASGDAESDNATNDRTDAQAQPDTAKIDENLTVIKHKYSRYIDARKTLLSLVSHETQPVLKPGVEATGSPKIEAPSPAPTAHLLIPYLEKLLAVSREQKGMIAQKSHINIVLSKQAGETKQALDHLAEESQLLPRHPMPGAGRPKSGFGEDFASAMAEKPSTTDCVKPWVFAADAAKISTLEIVAERIEEGQVALEGSMAALQEVDQLLGQGAKEPEGESGDTTEEDIWLTQESANKPGARRHAQQKTEPAAQPGDPWSAIDGKLGLIGHDDRI
;
A
#
# COMPACT_ATOMS: atom_id res chain seq x y z
N MET A 1 14.14 39.85 -4.59
CA MET A 1 14.33 38.49 -4.02
C MET A 1 13.56 37.55 -4.91
N ASP A 2 14.28 36.78 -5.72
CA ASP A 2 13.71 36.04 -6.85
C ASP A 2 13.02 34.73 -6.44
N PRO A 3 11.95 34.32 -7.15
CA PRO A 3 11.21 33.09 -6.86
C PRO A 3 12.03 31.82 -7.14
N VAL A 4 13.14 31.93 -7.88
CA VAL A 4 14.02 30.81 -8.21
C VAL A 4 14.90 30.41 -7.01
N THR A 5 15.29 31.38 -6.17
CA THR A 5 16.09 31.11 -4.98
C THR A 5 15.29 30.41 -3.88
N GLN A 6 13.97 30.64 -3.80
CA GLN A 6 13.08 29.90 -2.88
C GLN A 6 12.92 28.42 -3.24
N VAL A 7 12.92 28.07 -4.54
CA VAL A 7 12.79 26.68 -4.98
C VAL A 7 14.08 25.91 -4.72
N ILE A 8 15.24 26.53 -4.93
CA ILE A 8 16.54 25.92 -4.64
C ILE A 8 16.70 25.66 -3.14
N GLN A 9 16.27 26.59 -2.28
CA GLN A 9 16.33 26.42 -0.82
C GLN A 9 15.36 25.34 -0.30
N LYS A 10 14.22 25.13 -0.99
CA LYS A 10 13.23 24.10 -0.63
C LYS A 10 13.61 22.69 -1.11
N VAL A 11 14.41 22.57 -2.16
CA VAL A 11 14.97 21.28 -2.60
C VAL A 11 16.16 20.88 -1.73
N GLN A 12 16.91 21.86 -1.21
CA GLN A 12 18.09 21.62 -0.38
C GLN A 12 17.75 21.20 1.07
N SER A 13 16.56 21.55 1.57
CA SER A 13 16.07 21.08 2.89
C SER A 13 15.43 19.69 2.88
N SER A 14 15.21 19.09 1.70
CA SER A 14 14.58 17.77 1.56
C SER A 14 15.59 16.63 1.35
N LEU A 15 16.90 16.92 1.33
CA LEU A 15 17.98 15.93 1.19
C LEU A 15 19.01 16.06 2.34
N GLU A 16 18.59 15.69 3.55
CA GLU A 16 19.50 15.23 4.62
C GLU A 16 18.90 13.96 5.25
N PRO A 17 19.71 12.95 5.62
CA PRO A 17 19.24 11.58 5.82
C PRO A 17 18.69 11.37 7.23
N CYS A 18 17.49 10.77 7.34
CA CYS A 18 17.06 10.11 8.57
C CYS A 18 18.03 8.95 8.89
N GLY A 19 19.01 9.20 9.75
CA GLY A 19 19.73 8.16 10.48
C GLY A 19 18.76 7.45 11.43
N ARG A 20 18.16 6.35 11.00
CA ARG A 20 17.41 5.44 11.88
C ARG A 20 18.29 4.28 12.31
N ASN A 21 18.47 4.20 13.62
CA ASN A 21 19.14 3.15 14.37
C ASN A 21 18.54 1.77 14.03
N ILE A 22 19.38 0.78 13.71
CA ILE A 22 19.01 -0.55 13.20
C ILE A 22 18.81 -1.60 14.33
N ASN A 23 18.83 -1.23 15.60
CA ASN A 23 18.95 -2.20 16.69
C ASN A 23 17.68 -2.56 17.49
N ASP A 24 16.48 -2.09 17.11
CA ASP A 24 15.24 -2.51 17.78
C ASP A 24 14.40 -3.48 16.94
N PHE A 25 14.93 -4.69 16.76
CA PHE A 25 14.14 -5.88 16.45
C PHE A 25 14.17 -6.82 17.66
N ARG A 26 13.18 -6.70 18.54
CA ARG A 26 12.82 -7.81 19.42
C ARG A 26 12.07 -8.84 18.58
N PRO A 27 12.46 -10.13 18.59
CA PRO A 27 11.72 -11.15 17.86
C PRO A 27 10.40 -11.44 18.59
N CYS A 28 9.28 -11.16 17.93
CA CYS A 28 8.00 -11.80 18.22
C CYS A 28 8.17 -13.31 17.99
N LYS A 29 8.52 -14.03 19.06
CA LYS A 29 8.13 -15.42 19.19
C LYS A 29 6.64 -15.38 19.44
N ASP A 30 5.89 -15.69 18.39
CA ASP A 30 4.84 -16.70 18.40
C ASP A 30 3.99 -16.50 17.14
N ILE A 31 3.41 -17.62 16.68
CA ILE A 31 2.44 -17.74 15.60
C ILE A 31 3.09 -17.98 14.21
N TRP A 32 3.14 -19.27 13.87
CA TRP A 32 2.77 -19.93 12.59
C TRP A 32 3.72 -21.10 12.29
N THR A 33 3.47 -22.24 12.94
CA THR A 33 3.98 -23.53 12.47
C THR A 33 3.09 -24.05 11.35
N TYR A 34 3.49 -23.81 10.11
CA TYR A 34 2.93 -24.48 8.93
C TYR A 34 3.89 -25.62 8.54
N TRP A 35 3.45 -26.87 8.74
CA TRP A 35 4.17 -28.07 8.35
C TRP A 35 3.86 -28.40 6.88
N ASP A 36 4.85 -28.98 6.19
CA ASP A 36 4.85 -29.51 4.80
C ASP A 36 5.16 -28.53 3.65
N SER A 37 6.36 -27.91 3.68
CA SER A 37 7.08 -27.53 2.45
C SER A 37 8.27 -28.45 2.24
N PRO A 38 8.53 -28.97 1.02
CA PRO A 38 9.79 -29.65 0.72
C PRO A 38 10.97 -28.71 0.98
N PRO A 39 12.14 -29.24 1.42
CA PRO A 39 13.30 -28.40 1.72
C PRO A 39 13.75 -27.65 0.47
N LEU A 40 13.96 -26.34 0.63
CA LEU A 40 14.51 -25.48 -0.42
C LEU A 40 15.87 -26.04 -0.90
N PRO A 41 16.18 -25.93 -2.20
CA PRO A 41 17.47 -26.39 -2.72
C PRO A 41 18.61 -25.61 -2.07
N ASP A 42 19.63 -26.35 -1.65
CA ASP A 42 20.79 -25.81 -0.93
C ASP A 42 21.50 -24.78 -1.82
N VAL A 43 21.55 -23.54 -1.36
CA VAL A 43 22.16 -22.43 -2.12
C VAL A 43 23.66 -22.69 -2.14
N PRO A 44 24.32 -22.71 -3.32
CA PRO A 44 25.72 -23.07 -3.42
C PRO A 44 26.58 -22.17 -2.51
N ALA A 45 27.38 -22.80 -1.65
CA ALA A 45 28.26 -22.13 -0.68
C ALA A 45 29.22 -21.11 -1.34
N ALA A 46 29.42 -21.18 -2.66
CA ALA A 46 30.13 -20.17 -3.43
C ALA A 46 29.48 -18.78 -3.37
N VAL A 47 28.14 -18.70 -3.31
CA VAL A 47 27.39 -17.43 -3.22
C VAL A 47 27.41 -16.86 -1.81
N VAL A 48 27.37 -17.72 -0.78
CA VAL A 48 27.47 -17.26 0.62
C VAL A 48 28.92 -16.88 0.98
N ASN A 49 29.90 -17.61 0.44
CA ASN A 49 31.31 -17.33 0.65
C ASN A 49 31.84 -16.12 -0.12
N SER A 50 31.19 -15.71 -1.22
CA SER A 50 31.54 -14.44 -1.89
C SER A 50 31.16 -13.22 -1.06
N PHE A 51 30.06 -13.30 -0.30
CA PHE A 51 29.68 -12.26 0.66
C PHE A 51 30.56 -12.24 1.92
N THR A 52 31.06 -13.39 2.38
CA THR A 52 31.93 -13.45 3.57
C THR A 52 33.40 -13.20 3.26
N ALA A 53 33.89 -13.53 2.07
CA ALA A 53 35.26 -13.20 1.63
C ALA A 53 35.49 -11.69 1.50
N SER A 54 34.45 -10.90 1.22
CA SER A 54 34.50 -9.43 1.22
C SER A 54 34.53 -8.83 2.64
N ARG A 55 34.14 -9.60 3.66
CA ARG A 55 33.95 -9.08 5.03
C ARG A 55 35.25 -8.98 5.83
N THR A 56 36.32 -9.68 5.45
CA THR A 56 37.58 -9.75 6.23
C THR A 56 38.68 -8.76 5.78
N SER A 57 38.56 -8.09 4.63
CA SER A 57 39.41 -6.95 4.22
C SER A 57 38.77 -5.57 4.50
N SER A 58 37.54 -5.55 5.03
CA SER A 58 36.61 -4.42 4.99
C SER A 58 36.92 -3.21 5.87
N LYS A 59 37.93 -3.22 6.76
CA LYS A 59 38.25 -2.03 7.58
C LYS A 59 39.14 -1.00 6.88
N ALA A 60 39.97 -1.42 5.92
CA ALA A 60 40.81 -0.52 5.12
C ALA A 60 40.13 -0.07 3.81
N ASP A 61 39.04 -0.74 3.42
CA ASP A 61 38.33 -0.53 2.16
C ASP A 61 37.00 0.23 2.31
N LEU A 62 36.64 0.70 3.52
CA LEU A 62 35.43 1.52 3.72
C LEU A 62 35.49 2.83 2.92
N SER A 63 36.66 3.46 2.86
CA SER A 63 36.87 4.68 2.05
C SER A 63 36.81 4.38 0.55
N GLY A 64 37.30 3.20 0.12
CA GLY A 64 37.18 2.72 -1.25
C GLY A 64 35.74 2.41 -1.65
N LEU A 65 34.97 1.79 -0.76
CA LEU A 65 33.55 1.51 -0.95
C LEU A 65 32.72 2.81 -0.95
N ALA A 66 33.04 3.76 -0.07
CA ALA A 66 32.43 5.09 -0.06
C ALA A 66 32.68 5.82 -1.39
N GLY A 67 33.91 5.83 -1.90
CA GLY A 67 34.23 6.41 -3.20
C GLY A 67 33.55 5.71 -4.39
N GLN A 68 33.36 4.38 -4.32
CA GLN A 68 32.58 3.63 -5.31
C GLN A 68 31.09 3.97 -5.24
N LEU A 69 30.52 4.09 -4.04
CA LEU A 69 29.14 4.51 -3.83
C LEU A 69 28.95 5.94 -4.32
N GLU A 70 29.85 6.87 -3.99
CA GLU A 70 29.83 8.24 -4.50
C GLU A 70 29.85 8.26 -6.03
N LYS A 71 30.74 7.47 -6.67
CA LYS A 71 30.80 7.37 -8.13
C LYS A 71 29.49 6.83 -8.73
N VAL A 72 28.89 5.81 -8.11
CA VAL A 72 27.62 5.23 -8.56
C VAL A 72 26.48 6.22 -8.35
N VAL A 73 26.43 6.92 -7.22
CA VAL A 73 25.44 7.95 -6.91
C VAL A 73 25.57 9.11 -7.88
N LEU A 74 26.79 9.57 -8.18
CA LEU A 74 27.01 10.62 -9.18
C LEU A 74 26.58 10.18 -10.57
N ARG A 75 26.89 8.96 -10.99
CA ARG A 75 26.44 8.41 -12.27
C ARG A 75 24.93 8.30 -12.34
N ALA A 76 24.29 7.82 -11.27
CA ALA A 76 22.84 7.72 -11.18
C ALA A 76 22.17 9.10 -11.22
N LYS A 77 22.72 10.09 -10.49
CA LYS A 77 22.24 11.48 -10.52
C LYS A 77 22.34 12.09 -11.91
N LEU A 78 23.45 11.87 -12.63
CA LEU A 78 23.60 12.36 -14.00
C LEU A 78 22.62 11.69 -14.98
N LEU A 79 22.39 10.38 -14.83
CA LEU A 79 21.40 9.67 -15.63
C LEU A 79 19.98 10.17 -15.36
N LEU A 80 19.63 10.35 -14.09
CA LEU A 80 18.33 10.89 -13.69
C LEU A 80 18.11 12.30 -14.24
N GLN A 81 19.10 13.18 -14.14
CA GLN A 81 19.01 14.53 -14.71
C GLN A 81 18.82 14.51 -16.22
N ARG A 82 19.51 13.61 -16.92
CA ARG A 82 19.34 13.44 -18.37
C ARG A 82 17.93 12.94 -18.72
N GLU A 83 17.41 11.97 -17.98
CA GLU A 83 16.05 11.45 -18.19
C GLU A 83 15.00 12.50 -17.87
N GLU A 84 15.18 13.29 -16.81
CA GLU A 84 14.29 14.38 -16.46
C GLU A 84 14.26 15.46 -17.55
N GLN A 85 15.43 15.83 -18.09
CA GLN A 85 15.51 16.75 -19.24
C GLN A 85 14.76 16.20 -20.46
N LEU A 86 14.95 14.92 -20.78
CA LEU A 86 14.22 14.27 -21.87
C LEU A 86 12.70 14.24 -21.62
N LEU A 87 12.27 13.98 -20.39
CA LEU A 87 10.85 14.01 -20.02
C LEU A 87 10.28 15.44 -20.12
N GLN A 88 11.01 16.46 -19.70
CA GLN A 88 10.60 17.85 -19.85
C GLN A 88 10.50 18.25 -21.32
N ASP A 89 11.45 17.83 -22.17
CA ASP A 89 11.41 18.07 -23.61
C ASP A 89 10.23 17.37 -24.27
N VAL A 90 9.94 16.13 -23.89
CA VAL A 90 8.76 15.39 -24.36
C VAL A 90 7.49 16.07 -23.90
N ARG A 91 7.38 16.46 -22.62
CA ARG A 91 6.21 17.19 -22.09
C ARG A 91 5.96 18.49 -22.82
N ARG A 92 6.99 19.31 -23.07
CA ARG A 92 6.85 20.54 -23.86
C ARG A 92 6.33 20.28 -25.27
N ARG A 93 6.81 19.20 -25.91
CA ARG A 93 6.34 18.78 -27.24
C ARG A 93 4.90 18.26 -27.21
N THR A 94 4.52 17.51 -26.18
CA THR A 94 3.17 16.93 -26.07
C THR A 94 2.14 17.94 -25.55
N GLU A 95 2.51 18.90 -24.71
CA GLU A 95 1.65 20.00 -24.26
C GLU A 95 1.19 20.87 -25.45
N SER A 96 2.10 21.15 -26.40
CA SER A 96 1.74 21.82 -27.65
C SER A 96 0.80 20.99 -28.54
N LEU A 97 0.81 19.66 -28.40
CA LEU A 97 0.02 18.72 -29.20
C LEU A 97 -1.32 18.38 -28.53
N ALA A 98 -1.40 18.42 -27.20
CA ALA A 98 -2.56 18.01 -26.41
C ALA A 98 -3.86 18.78 -26.73
N GLY A 99 -3.71 20.02 -27.22
CA GLY A 99 -4.81 20.87 -27.68
C GLY A 99 -5.20 20.69 -29.16
N GLN A 100 -4.39 20.01 -29.97
CA GLN A 100 -4.61 19.84 -31.41
C GLN A 100 -5.13 18.45 -31.81
N VAL A 101 -5.06 17.47 -30.91
CA VAL A 101 -5.50 16.09 -31.19
C VAL A 101 -6.98 15.94 -30.87
N GLY A 102 -7.78 15.59 -31.89
CA GLY A 102 -9.20 15.31 -31.75
C GLY A 102 -9.48 14.09 -30.87
N GLU A 103 -10.69 14.02 -30.35
CA GLU A 103 -11.12 12.96 -29.43
C GLU A 103 -11.09 11.57 -30.08
N ARG A 104 -11.28 11.50 -31.40
CA ARG A 104 -11.21 10.26 -32.19
C ARG A 104 -9.77 9.74 -32.29
N GLU A 105 -8.80 10.62 -32.50
CA GLU A 105 -7.38 10.27 -32.56
C GLU A 105 -6.87 9.86 -31.17
N LYS A 106 -7.37 10.50 -30.10
CA LYS A 106 -7.11 10.07 -28.71
C LYS A 106 -7.65 8.68 -28.44
N ALA A 107 -8.89 8.39 -28.83
CA ALA A 107 -9.47 7.06 -28.69
C ALA A 107 -8.67 6.00 -29.47
N HIS A 108 -8.28 6.29 -30.71
CA HIS A 108 -7.44 5.40 -31.51
C HIS A 108 -6.04 5.18 -30.90
N ALA A 109 -5.42 6.22 -30.35
CA ALA A 109 -4.15 6.11 -29.63
C ALA A 109 -4.29 5.25 -28.34
N LEU A 110 -5.40 5.36 -27.63
CA LEU A 110 -5.69 4.51 -26.47
C LEU A 110 -5.96 3.06 -26.88
N ASP A 111 -6.67 2.83 -27.99
CA ASP A 111 -6.92 1.47 -28.49
C ASP A 111 -5.64 0.80 -28.99
N THR A 112 -4.76 1.54 -29.65
CA THR A 112 -3.44 1.03 -30.09
C THR A 112 -2.52 0.74 -28.91
N THR A 113 -2.39 1.65 -27.94
CA THR A 113 -1.60 1.39 -26.72
C THR A 113 -2.17 0.23 -25.90
N ARG A 114 -3.50 0.09 -25.83
CA ARG A 114 -4.15 -1.08 -25.23
C ARG A 114 -3.78 -2.37 -25.95
N ALA A 115 -3.82 -2.38 -27.28
CA ALA A 115 -3.45 -3.55 -28.08
C ALA A 115 -1.97 -3.91 -27.92
N GLU A 116 -1.07 -2.92 -27.86
CA GLU A 116 0.36 -3.13 -27.62
C GLU A 116 0.63 -3.68 -26.22
N LEU A 117 -0.03 -3.15 -25.19
CA LEU A 117 0.10 -3.65 -23.82
C LEU A 117 -0.42 -5.08 -23.69
N ILE A 118 -1.56 -5.39 -24.33
CA ILE A 118 -2.08 -6.76 -24.38
C ILE A 118 -1.05 -7.68 -25.05
N ASN A 119 -0.53 -7.29 -26.22
CA ASN A 119 0.48 -8.09 -26.92
C ASN A 119 1.76 -8.24 -26.09
N TRP A 120 2.22 -7.18 -25.41
CA TRP A 120 3.39 -7.26 -24.53
C TRP A 120 3.13 -8.22 -23.36
N ILE A 121 1.99 -8.10 -22.69
CA ILE A 121 1.58 -9.01 -21.61
C ILE A 121 1.46 -10.44 -22.14
N GLU A 122 0.84 -10.66 -23.30
CA GLU A 122 0.72 -11.98 -23.92
C GLU A 122 2.10 -12.56 -24.26
N THR A 123 3.04 -11.76 -24.77
CA THR A 123 4.40 -12.20 -25.05
C THR A 123 5.19 -12.50 -23.78
N GLU A 124 5.06 -11.69 -22.73
CA GLU A 124 5.72 -11.95 -21.44
C GLU A 124 5.11 -13.14 -20.72
N LEU A 125 3.79 -13.32 -20.78
CA LEU A 125 3.11 -14.52 -20.29
C LEU A 125 3.52 -15.77 -21.09
N SER A 126 3.71 -15.65 -22.41
CA SER A 126 4.20 -16.76 -23.24
C SER A 126 5.62 -17.15 -22.86
N LYS A 127 6.50 -16.19 -22.56
CA LYS A 127 7.87 -16.44 -22.05
C LYS A 127 7.86 -17.05 -20.65
N ALA A 128 6.95 -16.62 -19.78
CA ALA A 128 6.83 -17.12 -18.41
C ALA A 128 6.12 -18.49 -18.31
N SER A 129 5.30 -18.87 -19.29
CA SER A 129 4.51 -20.11 -19.29
C SER A 129 5.30 -21.38 -19.66
N GLY A 130 6.59 -21.26 -19.99
CA GLY A 130 7.50 -22.40 -20.10
C GLY A 130 7.57 -23.04 -21.49
N ASP A 131 8.63 -22.70 -22.21
CA ASP A 131 9.53 -23.69 -22.80
C ASP A 131 10.95 -23.13 -22.64
N ALA A 132 11.54 -23.41 -21.48
CA ALA A 132 12.96 -23.16 -21.25
C ALA A 132 13.72 -24.42 -21.66
N GLU A 133 13.84 -24.66 -22.96
CA GLU A 133 14.88 -25.52 -23.50
C GLU A 133 15.38 -24.94 -24.83
N SER A 134 16.70 -24.88 -24.97
CA SER A 134 17.48 -24.53 -26.16
C SER A 134 17.90 -23.07 -26.36
N ASP A 135 18.85 -22.63 -25.53
CA ASP A 135 19.98 -21.84 -26.04
C ASP A 135 21.07 -22.81 -26.53
N ASN A 136 21.11 -23.08 -27.84
CA ASN A 136 22.32 -23.09 -28.70
C ASN A 136 22.09 -23.90 -29.98
N ALA A 137 21.78 -23.21 -31.08
CA ALA A 137 22.27 -23.61 -32.39
C ALA A 137 22.36 -22.37 -33.29
N THR A 138 23.58 -21.84 -33.37
CA THR A 138 24.22 -21.38 -34.60
C THR A 138 23.32 -20.79 -35.69
N ASN A 139 23.37 -19.46 -35.78
CA ASN A 139 23.64 -18.70 -37.00
C ASN A 139 23.63 -19.54 -38.30
N ASP A 140 22.47 -19.67 -38.95
CA ASP A 140 22.44 -19.82 -40.39
C ASP A 140 21.32 -18.99 -41.00
N ARG A 141 21.68 -18.34 -42.08
CA ARG A 141 20.93 -17.33 -42.80
C ARG A 141 19.86 -18.05 -43.60
N THR A 142 18.59 -17.71 -43.41
CA THR A 142 17.65 -17.75 -44.52
C THR A 142 16.55 -16.71 -44.31
N ASP A 143 16.78 -15.54 -44.91
CA ASP A 143 15.70 -14.69 -45.39
C ASP A 143 14.85 -15.51 -46.38
N ALA A 144 13.72 -16.03 -45.91
CA ALA A 144 12.66 -16.56 -46.75
C ALA A 144 11.31 -16.34 -46.08
N GLN A 145 10.87 -15.08 -46.11
CA GLN A 145 9.49 -14.69 -46.39
C GLN A 145 8.40 -15.58 -45.78
N ALA A 146 8.06 -15.32 -44.52
CA ALA A 146 6.84 -15.80 -43.89
C ALA A 146 5.60 -15.23 -44.61
N GLN A 147 5.10 -15.96 -45.61
CA GLN A 147 3.70 -15.89 -46.00
C GLN A 147 2.92 -16.79 -45.03
N PRO A 148 1.97 -16.27 -44.25
CA PRO A 148 1.09 -17.13 -43.47
C PRO A 148 0.28 -17.98 -44.46
N ASP A 149 0.08 -19.26 -44.13
CA ASP A 149 -0.75 -20.21 -44.87
C ASP A 149 -2.23 -19.75 -44.91
N THR A 150 -2.52 -18.68 -45.66
CA THR A 150 -3.87 -18.12 -45.87
C THR A 150 -4.83 -19.19 -46.40
N ALA A 151 -4.31 -20.09 -47.24
CA ALA A 151 -5.05 -21.24 -47.75
C ALA A 151 -5.53 -22.20 -46.64
N LYS A 152 -4.72 -22.45 -45.60
CA LYS A 152 -5.11 -23.32 -44.47
C LYS A 152 -6.10 -22.62 -43.54
N ILE A 153 -5.98 -21.29 -43.39
CA ILE A 153 -6.94 -20.48 -42.62
C ILE A 153 -8.29 -20.47 -43.33
N ASP A 154 -8.31 -20.29 -44.65
CA ASP A 154 -9.54 -20.31 -45.44
C ASP A 154 -10.21 -21.69 -45.42
N GLU A 155 -9.43 -22.77 -45.52
CA GLU A 155 -9.94 -24.15 -45.37
C GLU A 155 -10.58 -24.35 -44.00
N ASN A 156 -9.91 -23.94 -42.92
CA ASN A 156 -10.45 -24.01 -41.56
C ASN A 156 -11.74 -23.17 -41.40
N LEU A 157 -11.79 -21.98 -42.00
CA LEU A 157 -12.99 -21.13 -41.99
C LEU A 157 -14.15 -21.80 -42.74
N THR A 158 -13.90 -22.49 -43.86
CA THR A 158 -14.96 -23.22 -44.57
C THR A 158 -15.50 -24.39 -43.73
N VAL A 159 -14.63 -25.12 -43.04
CA VAL A 159 -15.02 -26.21 -42.13
C VAL A 159 -15.83 -25.67 -40.95
N ILE A 160 -15.44 -24.53 -40.37
CA ILE A 160 -16.18 -23.89 -39.27
C ILE A 160 -17.55 -23.41 -39.76
N LYS A 161 -17.62 -22.76 -40.92
CA LYS A 161 -18.90 -22.34 -41.53
C LYS A 161 -19.84 -23.52 -41.76
N HIS A 162 -19.32 -24.64 -42.26
CA HIS A 162 -20.10 -25.86 -42.49
C HIS A 162 -20.60 -26.49 -41.17
N LYS A 163 -19.76 -26.52 -40.13
CA LYS A 163 -20.19 -26.99 -38.79
C LYS A 163 -21.28 -26.09 -38.21
N TYR A 164 -21.16 -24.78 -38.38
CA TYR A 164 -22.12 -23.81 -37.85
C TYR A 164 -23.45 -23.85 -38.61
N SER A 165 -23.44 -24.04 -39.94
CA SER A 165 -24.67 -24.24 -40.71
C SER A 165 -25.41 -25.49 -40.26
N ARG A 166 -24.69 -26.61 -40.08
CA ARG A 166 -25.26 -27.86 -39.56
C ARG A 166 -25.85 -27.70 -38.17
N TYR A 167 -25.20 -26.94 -37.29
CA TYR A 167 -25.72 -26.61 -35.97
C TYR A 167 -27.02 -25.78 -36.04
N ILE A 168 -27.06 -24.76 -36.91
CA ILE A 168 -28.26 -23.93 -37.11
C ILE A 168 -29.42 -24.78 -37.65
N ASP A 169 -29.16 -25.66 -38.62
CA ASP A 169 -30.19 -26.51 -39.20
C ASP A 169 -30.72 -27.51 -38.16
N ALA A 170 -29.85 -28.15 -37.37
CA ALA A 170 -30.27 -28.98 -36.26
C ALA A 170 -31.12 -28.19 -35.24
N ARG A 171 -30.71 -26.97 -34.89
CA ARG A 171 -31.49 -26.12 -33.98
C ARG A 171 -32.85 -25.71 -34.55
N LYS A 172 -32.92 -25.43 -35.86
CA LYS A 172 -34.19 -25.16 -36.55
C LYS A 172 -35.10 -26.38 -36.55
N THR A 173 -34.57 -27.59 -36.77
CA THR A 173 -35.36 -28.82 -36.70
C THR A 173 -35.88 -29.12 -35.29
N LEU A 174 -35.09 -28.83 -34.26
CA LEU A 174 -35.55 -28.94 -32.87
C LEU A 174 -36.63 -27.90 -32.56
N LEU A 175 -36.46 -26.66 -32.99
CA LEU A 175 -37.47 -25.62 -32.83
C LEU A 175 -38.77 -25.97 -33.59
N SER A 176 -38.68 -26.54 -34.80
CA SER A 176 -39.87 -26.98 -35.53
C SER A 176 -40.58 -28.13 -34.81
N LEU A 177 -39.84 -29.12 -34.30
CA LEU A 177 -40.41 -30.23 -33.52
C LEU A 177 -41.13 -29.73 -32.27
N VAL A 178 -40.48 -28.86 -31.49
CA VAL A 178 -41.08 -28.26 -30.29
C VAL A 178 -42.31 -27.41 -30.66
N SER A 179 -42.27 -26.68 -31.78
CA SER A 179 -43.42 -25.87 -32.21
C SER A 179 -44.62 -26.70 -32.68
N HIS A 180 -44.38 -27.87 -33.28
CA HIS A 180 -45.45 -28.79 -33.70
C HIS A 180 -46.07 -29.57 -32.52
N GLU A 181 -45.32 -29.78 -31.43
CA GLU A 181 -45.80 -30.51 -30.25
C GLU A 181 -46.63 -29.63 -29.29
N THR A 182 -46.61 -28.30 -29.47
CA THR A 182 -47.33 -27.32 -28.63
C THR A 182 -48.72 -26.88 -29.13
N GLN A 183 -49.37 -27.57 -30.07
CA GLN A 183 -50.79 -27.36 -30.34
C GLN A 183 -51.67 -28.39 -29.60
N PRO A 184 -52.18 -28.08 -28.39
CA PRO A 184 -53.18 -28.93 -27.74
C PRO A 184 -54.53 -28.76 -28.45
N VAL A 185 -54.91 -29.73 -29.28
CA VAL A 185 -56.31 -29.92 -29.67
C VAL A 185 -57.02 -30.54 -28.47
N LEU A 186 -57.73 -29.70 -27.71
CA LEU A 186 -58.63 -30.13 -26.64
C LEU A 186 -59.81 -30.91 -27.23
N LYS A 187 -59.84 -32.23 -27.03
CA LYS A 187 -61.07 -33.02 -27.01
C LYS A 187 -61.04 -33.95 -25.79
N PRO A 188 -62.05 -33.88 -24.90
CA PRO A 188 -62.12 -34.77 -23.75
C PRO A 188 -62.87 -36.06 -24.12
N GLY A 189 -62.36 -37.20 -23.64
CA GLY A 189 -63.21 -38.38 -23.49
C GLY A 189 -62.52 -39.73 -23.69
N VAL A 190 -62.53 -40.48 -22.59
CA VAL A 190 -62.63 -41.93 -22.47
C VAL A 190 -61.31 -42.69 -22.28
N GLU A 191 -61.25 -43.30 -21.10
CA GLU A 191 -60.33 -44.34 -20.67
C GLU A 191 -60.23 -45.48 -21.68
N ALA A 192 -59.02 -45.90 -22.01
CA ALA A 192 -58.78 -47.24 -22.52
C ALA A 192 -57.36 -47.69 -22.17
N THR A 193 -57.31 -48.61 -21.21
CA THR A 193 -56.34 -49.69 -21.06
C THR A 193 -55.69 -50.09 -22.39
N GLY A 194 -54.36 -50.17 -22.40
CA GLY A 194 -53.63 -50.79 -23.50
C GLY A 194 -52.25 -50.18 -23.70
N SER A 195 -51.30 -50.53 -22.84
CA SER A 195 -49.89 -50.38 -23.16
C SER A 195 -49.54 -51.34 -24.31
N PRO A 196 -49.18 -50.89 -25.52
CA PRO A 196 -48.45 -51.74 -26.41
C PRO A 196 -47.02 -51.79 -25.87
N LYS A 197 -46.63 -52.98 -25.42
CA LYS A 197 -45.25 -53.37 -25.21
C LYS A 197 -44.50 -53.14 -26.52
N ILE A 198 -43.86 -51.97 -26.64
CA ILE A 198 -42.85 -51.74 -27.67
C ILE A 198 -41.65 -52.58 -27.25
N GLU A 199 -41.52 -53.71 -27.94
CA GLU A 199 -40.36 -54.57 -27.92
C GLU A 199 -39.17 -53.73 -28.39
N ALA A 200 -38.37 -53.28 -27.43
CA ALA A 200 -37.14 -52.56 -27.70
C ALA A 200 -36.18 -53.50 -28.44
N PRO A 201 -35.67 -53.14 -29.63
CA PRO A 201 -34.55 -53.87 -30.21
C PRO A 201 -33.36 -53.76 -29.25
N SER A 202 -32.65 -54.88 -29.07
CA SER A 202 -31.51 -55.00 -28.16
C SER A 202 -30.56 -53.80 -28.31
N PRO A 203 -30.10 -53.19 -27.20
CA PRO A 203 -29.17 -52.08 -27.30
C PRO A 203 -27.91 -52.59 -27.97
N ALA A 204 -27.49 -51.90 -29.03
CA ALA A 204 -26.23 -52.18 -29.70
C ALA A 204 -25.07 -52.24 -28.67
N PRO A 205 -24.07 -53.12 -28.86
CA PRO A 205 -22.98 -53.35 -27.88
C PRO A 205 -22.19 -52.11 -27.48
N THR A 206 -22.28 -51.02 -28.26
CA THR A 206 -21.67 -49.72 -28.01
C THR A 206 -22.29 -48.94 -26.85
N ALA A 207 -23.54 -49.23 -26.44
CA ALA A 207 -24.16 -48.58 -25.29
C ALA A 207 -23.39 -48.86 -23.98
N HIS A 208 -22.91 -50.10 -23.80
CA HIS A 208 -22.11 -50.50 -22.64
C HIS A 208 -20.75 -49.80 -22.56
N LEU A 209 -20.20 -49.37 -23.71
CA LEU A 209 -18.94 -48.63 -23.75
C LEU A 209 -19.11 -47.16 -23.36
N LEU A 210 -20.30 -46.58 -23.56
CA LEU A 210 -20.58 -45.16 -23.31
C LEU A 210 -21.12 -44.88 -21.90
N ILE A 211 -21.80 -45.84 -21.27
CA ILE A 211 -22.33 -45.74 -19.90
C ILE A 211 -21.29 -45.22 -18.88
N PRO A 212 -20.05 -45.74 -18.78
CA PRO A 212 -19.09 -45.24 -17.79
C PRO A 212 -18.66 -43.79 -18.04
N TYR A 213 -18.70 -43.31 -19.28
CA TYR A 213 -18.40 -41.91 -19.60
C TYR A 213 -19.57 -40.99 -19.24
N LEU A 214 -20.81 -41.44 -19.41
CA LEU A 214 -22.00 -40.71 -18.97
C LEU A 214 -22.09 -40.63 -17.44
N GLU A 215 -21.72 -41.68 -16.73
CA GLU A 215 -21.64 -41.68 -15.27
C GLU A 215 -20.58 -40.70 -14.77
N LYS A 216 -19.39 -40.67 -15.40
CA LYS A 216 -18.35 -39.68 -15.10
C LYS A 216 -18.82 -38.26 -15.38
N LEU A 217 -19.49 -38.02 -16.51
CA LEU A 217 -20.02 -36.69 -16.84
C LEU A 217 -21.10 -36.24 -15.86
N LEU A 218 -21.98 -37.16 -15.43
CA LEU A 218 -22.97 -36.89 -14.39
C LEU A 218 -22.32 -36.61 -13.03
N ALA A 219 -21.26 -37.32 -12.67
CA ALA A 219 -20.50 -37.05 -11.44
C ALA A 219 -19.87 -35.64 -11.47
N VAL A 220 -19.20 -35.28 -12.57
CA VAL A 220 -18.63 -33.92 -12.76
C VAL A 220 -19.73 -32.86 -12.74
N SER A 221 -20.89 -33.12 -13.37
CA SER A 221 -22.01 -32.18 -13.35
C SER A 221 -22.55 -31.94 -11.92
N ARG A 222 -22.62 -33.00 -11.10
CA ARG A 222 -23.03 -32.90 -9.69
C ARG A 222 -22.00 -32.12 -8.87
N GLU A 223 -20.71 -32.35 -9.10
CA GLU A 223 -19.62 -31.60 -8.47
C GLU A 223 -19.68 -30.12 -8.83
N GLN A 224 -19.82 -29.80 -10.13
CA GLN A 224 -19.99 -28.41 -10.59
C GLN A 224 -21.18 -27.72 -9.94
N LYS A 225 -22.32 -28.42 -9.82
CA LYS A 225 -23.50 -27.89 -9.13
C LYS A 225 -23.20 -27.61 -7.65
N GLY A 226 -22.49 -28.51 -6.98
CA GLY A 226 -22.03 -28.31 -5.60
C GLY A 226 -21.10 -27.10 -5.47
N MET A 227 -20.13 -26.96 -6.37
CA MET A 227 -19.20 -25.85 -6.41
C MET A 227 -19.89 -24.50 -6.66
N ILE A 228 -20.89 -24.47 -7.56
CA ILE A 228 -21.70 -23.27 -7.81
C ILE A 228 -22.49 -22.88 -6.56
N ALA A 229 -23.09 -23.85 -5.85
CA ALA A 229 -23.81 -23.59 -4.60
C ALA A 229 -22.88 -23.10 -3.48
N GLN A 230 -21.67 -23.66 -3.39
CA GLN A 230 -20.67 -23.18 -2.43
C GLN A 230 -20.20 -21.75 -2.78
N LYS A 231 -19.92 -21.48 -4.06
CA LYS A 231 -19.53 -20.15 -4.53
C LYS A 231 -20.61 -19.11 -4.24
N SER A 232 -21.88 -19.45 -4.48
CA SER A 232 -22.99 -18.54 -4.18
C SER A 232 -23.13 -18.30 -2.68
N HIS A 233 -23.00 -19.34 -1.85
CA HIS A 233 -23.02 -19.21 -0.39
C HIS A 233 -21.89 -18.30 0.12
N ILE A 234 -20.65 -18.52 -0.33
CA ILE A 234 -19.49 -17.69 0.04
C ILE A 234 -19.73 -16.24 -0.39
N ASN A 235 -20.23 -16.01 -1.60
CA ASN A 235 -20.49 -14.65 -2.08
C ASN A 235 -21.57 -13.95 -1.24
N ILE A 236 -22.63 -14.67 -0.85
CA ILE A 236 -23.67 -14.15 0.05
C ILE A 236 -23.05 -13.77 1.40
N VAL A 237 -22.28 -14.67 2.02
CA VAL A 237 -21.63 -14.41 3.31
C VAL A 237 -20.66 -13.23 3.22
N LEU A 238 -19.83 -13.18 2.17
CA LEU A 238 -18.87 -12.08 1.96
C LEU A 238 -19.58 -10.75 1.74
N SER A 239 -20.66 -10.73 0.96
CA SER A 239 -21.46 -9.52 0.73
C SER A 239 -22.14 -9.03 2.01
N LYS A 240 -22.63 -9.96 2.85
CA LYS A 240 -23.21 -9.67 4.17
C LYS A 240 -22.15 -9.08 5.10
N GLN A 241 -20.99 -9.72 5.21
CA GLN A 241 -19.87 -9.23 6.02
C GLN A 241 -19.39 -7.85 5.54
N ALA A 242 -19.26 -7.65 4.23
CA ALA A 242 -18.88 -6.35 3.67
C ALA A 242 -19.92 -5.26 4.01
N GLY A 243 -21.21 -5.59 3.96
CA GLY A 243 -22.29 -4.69 4.39
C GLY A 243 -22.23 -4.36 5.89
N GLU A 244 -22.06 -5.37 6.75
CA GLU A 244 -21.95 -5.20 8.19
C GLU A 244 -20.73 -4.37 8.60
N THR A 245 -19.57 -4.62 7.98
CA THR A 245 -18.36 -3.82 8.22
C THR A 245 -18.52 -2.37 7.79
N LYS A 246 -19.19 -2.11 6.65
CA LYS A 246 -19.50 -0.75 6.22
C LYS A 246 -20.41 -0.06 7.23
N GLN A 247 -21.50 -0.71 7.64
CA GLN A 247 -22.41 -0.14 8.63
C GLN A 247 -21.70 0.16 9.95
N ALA A 248 -20.81 -0.72 10.41
CA ALA A 248 -20.01 -0.48 11.60
C ALA A 248 -19.06 0.73 11.42
N LEU A 249 -18.44 0.89 10.25
CA LEU A 249 -17.61 2.06 9.95
C LEU A 249 -18.42 3.36 9.88
N ASP A 250 -19.64 3.31 9.34
CA ASP A 250 -20.54 4.47 9.29
C ASP A 250 -20.97 4.88 10.71
N HIS A 251 -21.33 3.93 11.59
CA HIS A 251 -21.61 4.20 13.00
C HIS A 251 -20.41 4.78 13.74
N LEU A 252 -19.22 4.20 13.54
CA LEU A 252 -17.98 4.75 14.12
C LEU A 252 -17.71 6.18 13.62
N ALA A 253 -18.03 6.46 12.36
CA ALA A 253 -17.89 7.80 11.79
C ALA A 253 -18.86 8.81 12.43
N GLU A 254 -20.08 8.40 12.75
CA GLU A 254 -21.06 9.22 13.48
C GLU A 254 -20.61 9.50 14.93
N GLU A 255 -19.97 8.53 15.59
CA GLU A 255 -19.44 8.67 16.95
C GLU A 255 -18.09 9.43 17.00
N SER A 256 -17.41 9.55 15.86
CA SER A 256 -16.10 10.18 15.79
C SER A 256 -16.17 11.67 16.08
N GLN A 257 -15.37 12.12 17.06
CA GLN A 257 -15.12 13.55 17.27
C GLN A 257 -14.02 14.11 16.36
N LEU A 258 -13.27 13.23 15.68
CA LEU A 258 -12.13 13.59 14.86
C LEU A 258 -12.59 14.09 13.47
N LEU A 259 -13.54 13.38 12.86
CA LEU A 259 -14.04 13.70 11.52
C LEU A 259 -14.71 15.09 11.44
N PRO A 260 -15.53 15.52 12.42
CA PRO A 260 -16.12 16.87 12.39
C PRO A 260 -15.08 17.97 12.62
N ARG A 261 -14.01 17.70 13.39
CA ARG A 261 -12.94 18.67 13.66
C ARG A 261 -12.02 18.87 12.46
N HIS A 262 -11.81 17.82 11.66
CA HIS A 262 -10.95 17.86 10.48
C HIS A 262 -11.69 17.29 9.25
N PRO A 263 -12.65 18.05 8.68
CA PRO A 263 -13.40 17.61 7.52
C PRO A 263 -12.50 17.53 6.29
N MET A 264 -12.56 16.41 5.56
CA MET A 264 -11.79 16.23 4.33
C MET A 264 -12.40 17.08 3.19
N PRO A 265 -11.62 17.95 2.51
CA PRO A 265 -12.10 18.74 1.38
C PRO A 265 -12.57 17.82 0.24
N GLY A 266 -13.81 18.03 -0.23
CA GLY A 266 -14.39 17.22 -1.32
C GLY A 266 -14.96 15.87 -0.90
N ALA A 267 -14.79 15.44 0.35
CA ALA A 267 -15.60 14.37 0.92
C ALA A 267 -16.98 14.95 1.20
N GLY A 268 -17.91 14.76 0.25
CA GLY A 268 -19.30 15.16 0.42
C GLY A 268 -19.82 14.57 1.72
N ARG A 269 -20.07 15.43 2.71
CA ARG A 269 -20.82 15.03 3.91
C ARG A 269 -22.13 14.44 3.39
N PRO A 270 -22.52 13.21 3.77
CA PRO A 270 -23.90 12.79 3.54
C PRO A 270 -24.73 13.74 4.40
N LYS A 271 -25.29 14.76 3.75
CA LYS A 271 -26.36 15.55 4.35
C LYS A 271 -27.46 14.53 4.54
N SER A 272 -27.64 14.10 5.79
CA SER A 272 -28.83 13.40 6.26
C SER A 272 -30.04 14.30 5.99
N GLY A 273 -30.48 14.27 4.74
CA GLY A 273 -31.60 14.98 4.18
C GLY A 273 -32.40 13.93 3.43
N PHE A 274 -33.35 13.34 4.15
CA PHE A 274 -34.35 12.41 3.65
C PHE A 274 -34.94 12.92 2.31
N GLY A 275 -34.44 12.43 1.17
CA GLY A 275 -35.04 12.79 -0.11
C GLY A 275 -34.21 12.60 -1.39
N GLU A 276 -32.88 12.72 -1.38
CA GLU A 276 -32.13 12.88 -2.64
C GLU A 276 -31.11 11.75 -2.94
N ASP A 277 -30.86 10.86 -1.99
CA ASP A 277 -29.76 9.88 -2.06
C ASP A 277 -30.05 8.59 -2.84
N PHE A 278 -31.28 8.37 -3.32
CA PHE A 278 -31.61 7.11 -3.98
C PHE A 278 -30.98 6.95 -5.38
N ALA A 279 -30.69 8.07 -6.06
CA ALA A 279 -30.07 8.07 -7.38
C ALA A 279 -28.53 7.94 -7.32
N SER A 280 -27.90 8.50 -6.28
CA SER A 280 -26.45 8.41 -6.04
C SER A 280 -26.04 7.06 -5.45
N ALA A 281 -26.89 6.47 -4.59
CA ALA A 281 -26.65 5.15 -4.00
C ALA A 281 -26.65 3.99 -5.02
N MET A 282 -27.21 4.19 -6.22
CA MET A 282 -27.12 3.23 -7.33
C MET A 282 -25.88 3.42 -8.21
N ALA A 283 -25.16 4.55 -8.11
CA ALA A 283 -24.15 4.93 -9.10
C ALA A 283 -22.77 4.27 -8.88
N GLU A 284 -22.39 3.97 -7.64
CA GLU A 284 -21.19 3.18 -7.36
C GLU A 284 -21.33 2.72 -5.91
N LYS A 285 -21.17 1.42 -5.62
CA LYS A 285 -21.04 0.99 -4.23
C LYS A 285 -19.74 1.62 -3.72
N PRO A 286 -19.77 2.62 -2.82
CA PRO A 286 -18.54 3.20 -2.30
C PRO A 286 -17.78 2.04 -1.67
N SER A 287 -16.55 1.88 -2.13
CA SER A 287 -15.68 0.82 -1.64
C SER A 287 -15.43 1.08 -0.15
N THR A 288 -15.16 0.04 0.65
CA THR A 288 -14.77 0.21 2.06
C THR A 288 -13.58 1.18 2.20
N THR A 289 -12.74 1.28 1.17
CA THR A 289 -11.64 2.24 1.11
C THR A 289 -12.11 3.69 1.12
N ASP A 290 -13.26 3.99 0.51
CA ASP A 290 -13.82 5.35 0.47
C ASP A 290 -14.33 5.80 1.85
N CYS A 291 -14.87 4.87 2.65
CA CYS A 291 -15.29 5.14 4.03
C CYS A 291 -14.11 5.43 4.97
N VAL A 292 -12.93 4.88 4.69
CA VAL A 292 -11.73 5.02 5.56
C VAL A 292 -10.91 6.26 5.22
N LYS A 293 -10.94 6.75 3.97
CA LYS A 293 -10.19 7.95 3.54
C LYS A 293 -10.38 9.17 4.44
N PRO A 294 -11.61 9.55 4.87
CA PRO A 294 -11.80 10.69 5.77
C PRO A 294 -11.11 10.51 7.12
N TRP A 295 -11.03 9.28 7.65
CA TRP A 295 -10.36 8.99 8.92
C TRP A 295 -8.85 9.17 8.83
N VAL A 296 -8.24 8.70 7.74
CA VAL A 296 -6.81 8.86 7.51
C VAL A 296 -6.47 10.35 7.40
N PHE A 297 -7.25 11.09 6.59
CA PHE A 297 -7.07 12.53 6.47
C PHE A 297 -7.25 13.26 7.81
N ALA A 298 -8.30 12.95 8.56
CA ALA A 298 -8.56 13.60 9.85
C ALA A 298 -7.48 13.29 10.89
N ALA A 299 -6.91 12.07 10.87
CA ALA A 299 -5.79 11.70 11.74
C ALA A 299 -4.51 12.47 11.39
N ASP A 300 -4.18 12.60 10.10
CA ASP A 300 -3.03 13.38 9.65
C ASP A 300 -3.21 14.86 9.95
N ALA A 301 -4.41 15.42 9.72
CA ALA A 301 -4.74 16.80 10.03
C ALA A 301 -4.67 17.08 11.54
N ALA A 302 -5.17 16.17 12.38
CA ALA A 302 -5.06 16.30 13.83
C ALA A 302 -3.60 16.24 14.30
N LYS A 303 -2.80 15.35 13.71
CA LYS A 303 -1.35 15.27 13.99
C LYS A 303 -0.63 16.56 13.62
N ILE A 304 -0.92 17.14 12.46
CA ILE A 304 -0.31 18.41 12.04
C ILE A 304 -0.74 19.53 12.99
N SER A 305 -2.03 19.59 13.33
CA SER A 305 -2.57 20.60 14.25
C SER A 305 -1.94 20.52 15.64
N THR A 306 -1.73 19.32 16.20
CA THR A 306 -1.07 19.20 17.51
C THR A 306 0.41 19.58 17.44
N LEU A 307 1.10 19.25 16.36
CA LEU A 307 2.49 19.67 16.15
C LEU A 307 2.60 21.19 16.00
N GLU A 308 1.65 21.83 15.31
CA GLU A 308 1.58 23.28 15.17
C GLU A 308 1.36 23.96 16.53
N ILE A 309 0.41 23.47 17.34
CA ILE A 309 0.17 24.01 18.69
C ILE A 309 1.41 23.88 19.57
N VAL A 310 2.11 22.74 19.51
CA VAL A 310 3.35 22.56 20.28
C VAL A 310 4.44 23.50 19.80
N ALA A 311 4.58 23.69 18.48
CA ALA A 311 5.55 24.63 17.92
C ALA A 311 5.24 26.08 18.34
N GLU A 312 3.97 26.51 18.26
CA GLU A 312 3.51 27.84 18.70
C GLU A 312 3.83 28.04 20.19
N ARG A 313 3.59 27.03 21.05
CA ARG A 313 3.91 27.13 22.48
C ARG A 313 5.40 27.18 22.78
N ILE A 314 6.21 26.51 21.99
CA ILE A 314 7.68 26.58 22.10
C ILE A 314 8.16 27.97 21.67
N GLU A 315 7.62 28.52 20.59
CA GLU A 315 7.95 29.86 20.11
C GLU A 315 7.52 30.93 21.12
N GLU A 316 6.29 30.86 21.65
CA GLU A 316 5.82 31.73 22.74
C GLU A 316 6.73 31.63 23.97
N GLY A 317 7.14 30.42 24.34
CA GLY A 317 8.07 30.19 25.45
C GLY A 317 9.45 30.78 25.20
N GLN A 318 9.97 30.68 23.98
CA GLN A 318 11.25 31.28 23.60
C GLN A 318 11.18 32.81 23.62
N VAL A 319 10.14 33.40 23.05
CA VAL A 319 9.93 34.86 23.08
C VAL A 319 9.79 35.36 24.52
N ALA A 320 9.08 34.63 25.38
CA ALA A 320 8.98 34.96 26.80
C ALA A 320 10.33 34.85 27.52
N LEU A 321 11.15 33.84 27.20
CA LEU A 321 12.49 33.67 27.74
C LEU A 321 13.42 34.81 27.31
N GLU A 322 13.45 35.15 26.02
CA GLU A 322 14.22 36.27 25.48
C GLU A 322 13.81 37.60 26.12
N GLY A 323 12.50 37.82 26.29
CA GLY A 323 11.96 38.98 27.01
C GLY A 323 12.42 39.03 28.47
N SER A 324 12.41 37.89 29.17
CA SER A 324 12.88 37.82 30.56
C SER A 324 14.40 38.04 30.67
N MET A 325 15.19 37.52 29.72
CA MET A 325 16.63 37.72 29.67
C MET A 325 16.98 39.19 29.39
N ALA A 326 16.28 39.84 28.47
CA ALA A 326 16.43 41.26 28.20
C ALA A 326 16.07 42.11 29.43
N ALA A 327 14.99 41.78 30.14
CA ALA A 327 14.61 42.47 31.38
C ALA A 327 15.67 42.27 32.50
N LEU A 328 16.25 41.08 32.63
CA LEU A 328 17.34 40.82 33.57
C LEU A 328 18.59 41.61 33.23
N GLN A 329 18.95 41.72 31.94
CA GLN A 329 20.07 42.54 31.49
C GLN A 329 19.83 44.03 31.78
N GLU A 330 18.59 44.52 31.65
CA GLU A 330 18.23 45.89 32.04
C GLU A 330 18.40 46.10 33.55
N VAL A 331 17.93 45.15 34.37
CA VAL A 331 18.10 45.19 35.83
C VAL A 331 19.59 45.16 36.22
N ASP A 332 20.41 44.35 35.55
CA ASP A 332 21.86 44.26 35.76
C ASP A 332 22.59 45.58 35.42
N GLN A 333 22.16 46.24 34.32
CA GLN A 333 22.62 47.58 33.97
C GLN A 333 22.24 48.61 35.03
N LEU A 334 21.01 48.57 35.57
CA LEU A 334 20.54 49.47 36.63
C LEU A 334 21.27 49.24 37.96
N LEU A 335 21.67 48.01 38.26
CA LEU A 335 22.48 47.65 39.44
C LEU A 335 23.95 48.05 39.30
N GLY A 336 24.35 48.60 38.14
CA GLY A 336 25.71 49.09 37.89
C GLY A 336 26.74 47.97 37.68
N GLN A 337 26.30 46.73 37.46
CA GLN A 337 27.19 45.59 37.18
C GLN A 337 27.60 45.51 35.69
N GLY A 338 26.83 46.14 34.80
CA GLY A 338 27.12 46.20 33.35
C GLY A 338 28.26 47.12 32.90
N ALA A 339 29.01 47.76 33.81
CA ALA A 339 30.12 48.67 33.50
C ALA A 339 31.51 48.03 33.70
N LYS A 340 31.67 46.75 33.35
CA LYS A 340 32.99 46.16 33.12
C LYS A 340 33.26 46.12 31.62
N GLU A 341 34.12 47.02 31.17
CA GLU A 341 34.79 46.90 29.87
C GLU A 341 35.45 45.52 29.74
N PRO A 342 35.59 44.98 28.52
CA PRO A 342 36.35 43.77 28.28
C PRO A 342 37.84 44.08 28.42
N GLU A 343 38.36 44.03 29.65
CA GLU A 343 39.80 43.85 29.86
C GLU A 343 40.18 42.41 29.51
N GLY A 344 41.20 42.30 28.67
CA GLY A 344 41.73 41.04 28.20
C GLY A 344 42.46 40.24 29.27
N GLU A 345 42.69 38.98 28.86
CA GLU A 345 43.69 38.04 29.35
C GLU A 345 43.59 37.49 30.78
N SER A 346 43.45 36.15 30.79
CA SER A 346 44.15 35.21 31.66
C SER A 346 43.57 34.96 33.05
N GLY A 347 42.76 33.89 33.12
CA GLY A 347 42.36 33.24 34.36
C GLY A 347 41.79 31.86 34.07
N ASP A 348 42.70 30.90 33.90
CA ASP A 348 42.51 29.46 34.10
C ASP A 348 41.36 29.11 35.08
N THR A 349 40.26 28.57 34.54
CA THR A 349 39.31 27.71 35.29
C THR A 349 38.73 26.67 34.35
N THR A 350 39.43 25.55 34.23
CA THR A 350 38.89 24.28 33.75
C THR A 350 37.77 23.79 34.67
N GLU A 351 36.54 24.24 34.45
CA GLU A 351 35.37 23.68 35.16
C GLU A 351 34.04 23.78 34.38
N GLU A 352 34.11 24.06 33.08
CA GLU A 352 32.98 23.93 32.17
C GLU A 352 33.10 22.64 31.35
N ASP A 353 32.72 21.50 31.94
CA ASP A 353 32.16 20.37 31.18
C ASP A 353 31.52 19.28 32.07
N ILE A 354 30.78 19.67 33.10
CA ILE A 354 30.07 18.71 33.98
C ILE A 354 28.72 18.25 33.37
N TRP A 355 28.18 18.95 32.37
CA TRP A 355 26.85 18.64 31.80
C TRP A 355 26.88 17.96 30.42
N LEU A 356 28.05 17.67 29.85
CA LEU A 356 28.18 17.04 28.52
C LEU A 356 28.62 15.57 28.54
N THR A 357 28.85 14.96 29.71
CA THR A 357 29.17 13.53 29.82
C THR A 357 28.09 12.74 30.56
N GLN A 358 26.91 12.60 29.96
CA GLN A 358 25.98 11.54 30.38
C GLN A 358 25.33 10.85 29.19
N GLU A 359 26.15 10.18 28.37
CA GLU A 359 25.69 9.03 27.60
C GLU A 359 26.85 8.04 27.35
N SER A 360 27.31 7.36 28.40
CA SER A 360 27.96 6.04 28.28
C SER A 360 28.31 5.50 29.66
N ALA A 361 27.53 4.52 30.14
CA ALA A 361 28.03 3.21 30.61
C ALA A 361 27.07 2.58 31.64
N ASN A 362 26.51 1.44 31.23
CA ASN A 362 25.99 0.41 32.11
C ASN A 362 27.00 0.04 33.22
N LYS A 363 26.59 0.10 34.49
CA LYS A 363 26.73 -0.98 35.50
C LYS A 363 26.15 -0.59 36.87
N PRO A 364 25.56 -1.56 37.62
CA PRO A 364 24.99 -1.33 38.94
C PRO A 364 26.04 -1.57 40.03
N GLY A 365 26.07 -0.71 41.05
CA GLY A 365 26.97 -0.85 42.19
C GLY A 365 26.42 -0.16 43.42
N ALA A 366 25.89 -0.96 44.34
CA ALA A 366 25.41 -0.53 45.65
C ALA A 366 26.50 0.14 46.49
N ARG A 367 26.13 1.18 47.26
CA ARG A 367 26.58 1.36 48.65
C ARG A 367 25.73 2.39 49.39
N ARG A 368 25.17 1.94 50.52
CA ARG A 368 24.61 2.74 51.61
C ARG A 368 25.74 3.48 52.33
N HIS A 369 25.50 4.70 52.81
CA HIS A 369 25.89 5.27 54.12
C HIS A 369 25.30 6.71 54.14
N ALA A 370 24.25 6.99 54.91
CA ALA A 370 24.29 7.37 56.33
C ALA A 370 24.93 8.75 56.57
N GLN A 371 24.05 9.75 56.70
CA GLN A 371 24.12 10.96 57.54
C GLN A 371 25.44 11.72 57.68
N GLN A 372 25.42 13.01 57.34
CA GLN A 372 25.63 14.06 58.35
C GLN A 372 25.09 15.41 57.84
N LYS A 373 24.08 15.91 58.55
CA LYS A 373 23.50 17.24 58.41
C LYS A 373 24.44 18.20 59.12
N THR A 374 25.23 18.96 58.37
CA THR A 374 25.95 20.13 58.87
C THR A 374 25.17 21.35 58.41
N GLU A 375 24.41 21.95 59.33
CA GLU A 375 23.77 23.25 59.11
C GLU A 375 24.85 24.34 59.11
N PRO A 376 24.95 25.18 58.07
CA PRO A 376 25.60 26.48 58.21
C PRO A 376 24.60 27.46 58.83
N ALA A 377 25.10 28.24 59.78
CA ALA A 377 24.36 29.22 60.56
C ALA A 377 23.53 30.16 59.68
N ALA A 378 22.23 30.24 59.98
CA ALA A 378 21.31 31.22 59.43
C ALA A 378 21.83 32.63 59.68
N GLN A 379 22.12 33.38 58.62
CA GLN A 379 22.26 34.82 58.72
C GLN A 379 20.85 35.44 58.84
N PRO A 380 20.62 36.37 59.78
CA PRO A 380 19.33 37.01 59.93
C PRO A 380 19.13 38.01 58.78
N GLY A 381 18.40 37.62 57.74
CA GLY A 381 18.04 38.53 56.65
C GLY A 381 17.69 37.90 55.30
N ASP A 382 17.79 36.59 55.12
CA ASP A 382 17.54 35.98 53.81
C ASP A 382 16.03 35.64 53.61
N PRO A 383 15.31 36.31 52.70
CA PRO A 383 13.87 36.08 52.45
C PRO A 383 13.57 34.66 51.91
N TRP A 384 14.59 33.92 51.47
CA TRP A 384 14.45 32.57 50.93
C TRP A 384 14.43 31.47 52.00
N SER A 385 14.75 31.79 53.26
CA SER A 385 14.68 30.84 54.38
C SER A 385 13.25 30.46 54.79
N ALA A 386 12.23 31.18 54.31
CA ALA A 386 10.83 30.93 54.62
C ALA A 386 10.12 29.95 53.67
N ILE A 387 10.76 29.55 52.56
CA ILE A 387 10.18 28.61 51.59
C ILE A 387 10.78 27.23 51.82
N ASP A 388 10.52 26.68 53.01
CA ASP A 388 10.73 25.26 53.26
C ASP A 388 9.49 24.51 52.74
N GLY A 389 9.66 23.83 51.59
CA GLY A 389 8.60 23.20 50.79
C GLY A 389 7.89 22.01 51.44
N LYS A 390 7.20 22.25 52.56
CA LYS A 390 6.28 21.29 53.20
C LYS A 390 4.84 21.73 53.01
N LEU A 391 4.33 21.63 51.78
CA LEU A 391 2.88 21.63 51.54
C LEU A 391 2.38 20.19 51.66
N GLY A 392 1.75 19.91 52.80
CA GLY A 392 1.12 18.63 53.10
C GLY A 392 -0.10 18.39 52.21
N LEU A 393 -0.27 17.12 51.85
CA LEU A 393 -1.44 16.54 51.21
C LEU A 393 -2.70 16.84 52.05
N ILE A 394 -3.55 17.76 51.59
CA ILE A 394 -4.93 17.88 52.06
C ILE A 394 -5.74 16.83 51.30
N GLY A 395 -5.98 15.70 51.96
CA GLY A 395 -7.04 14.77 51.56
C GLY A 395 -8.40 15.40 51.85
N HIS A 396 -9.30 15.30 50.88
CA HIS A 396 -10.74 15.51 51.10
C HIS A 396 -11.28 14.31 51.88
N ASP A 397 -11.82 14.55 53.07
CA ASP A 397 -12.68 13.60 53.78
C ASP A 397 -14.11 13.75 53.24
N ASP A 398 -14.60 12.69 52.59
CA ASP A 398 -16.02 12.47 52.35
C ASP A 398 -16.75 12.28 53.68
N ARG A 399 -17.80 13.06 53.91
CA ARG A 399 -18.76 12.85 55.00
C ARG A 399 -20.00 12.14 54.47
N ILE A 400 -20.37 11.11 55.24
CA ILE A 400 -21.57 10.24 55.20
C ILE A 400 -22.87 11.03 55.05
#